data_AF-A0A1F9NMH7-F1
#
_entry.id   AF-A0A1F9NMH7-F1
#
_cell.length_a   1.000
_cell.length_b   1.000
_cell.length_c   1.000
_cell.angle_alpha   90.00
_cell.angle_beta   90.00
_cell.angle_gamma   90.00
#
_symmetry.space_group_name_H-M   'P 1'
#
loop_
_entity.id
_entity.type
_entity.pdbx_description
1 polymer ?
#
loop_
_entity_poly.entity_id
_entity_poly.type
_entity_poly.pdbx_seq_one_letter_code
_entity_poly.pdbx_strand_id
1 'polypeptide(L)'
;MNGSNQPVVTFHITKNGSNLTIPADNTGKAIPPTGYTGTPGFLLAFAMPQDGVTTPADYTNFGNALTSSTGKNGQPESVNLTGLTLTGSAAAYTTTLTKAFPAGATMRAVALQSYWSQTIGGVSEGRHTPSVVKAVTGDAVRRTVVKSGYNATTGAPEGCLECHKKFEGHGGSRVNNVQVCVICHNPNMTSSGRTIDPAIAGGINADITALFGTDPLAYPEVPNNFKNLIHGIHSKDLRSASGGIEFVDIRNRLNGILVLGNEITFPGNLKHCLKCHIGTTYGAAQPANVLLTTTKSTTGVASETRAQIIAARNTVSNATDLVNSPTASACYGCHASIATASHMVQMGGDINSTRTGALMEIPWDLTLTP
;
A
#
# COMPACT_ATOMS: atom_id res chain seq x y z
N MET A 1 7.64 15.26 17.44
CA MET A 1 8.54 15.72 16.36
C MET A 1 9.68 16.48 17.01
N ASN A 2 10.90 16.40 16.46
CA ASN A 2 12.00 17.30 16.86
C ASN A 2 12.07 18.52 15.92
N GLY A 3 13.03 19.44 16.17
CA GLY A 3 13.23 20.64 15.37
C GLY A 3 13.65 20.41 13.90
N SER A 4 14.12 19.20 13.57
CA SER A 4 14.52 18.80 12.22
C SER A 4 13.43 18.02 11.47
N ASN A 5 12.18 18.11 11.93
CA ASN A 5 11.03 17.38 11.38
C ASN A 5 11.21 15.84 11.37
N GLN A 6 12.06 15.31 12.27
CA GLN A 6 12.16 13.88 12.51
C GLN A 6 11.11 13.43 13.53
N PRO A 7 10.47 12.26 13.32
CA PRO A 7 9.60 11.66 14.32
C PRO A 7 10.39 11.31 15.58
N VAL A 8 9.82 11.70 16.73
CA VAL A 8 10.23 11.19 18.04
C VAL A 8 9.12 10.22 18.46
N VAL A 9 9.47 8.96 18.57
CA VAL A 9 8.52 7.87 18.80
C VAL A 9 8.73 7.27 20.17
N THR A 10 7.63 7.09 20.91
CA THR A 10 7.60 6.33 22.15
C THR A 10 6.85 5.03 21.91
N PHE A 11 7.48 3.90 22.25
CA PHE A 11 6.96 2.57 21.97
C PHE A 11 7.43 1.55 23.01
N HIS A 12 6.74 0.41 23.07
CA HIS A 12 7.23 -0.79 23.75
C HIS A 12 6.92 -1.98 22.86
N ILE A 13 7.63 -3.09 23.08
CA ILE A 13 7.36 -4.36 22.41
C ILE A 13 7.16 -5.40 23.51
N THR A 14 6.13 -6.23 23.39
CA THR A 14 5.84 -7.28 24.37
C THR A 14 6.24 -8.65 23.85
N LYS A 15 6.76 -9.51 24.72
CA LYS A 15 6.96 -10.94 24.49
C LYS A 15 6.19 -11.71 25.57
N ASN A 16 5.24 -12.55 25.15
CA ASN A 16 4.37 -13.32 26.05
C ASN A 16 3.66 -12.47 27.11
N GLY A 17 3.12 -11.31 26.69
CA GLY A 17 2.42 -10.38 27.57
C GLY A 17 3.31 -9.47 28.43
N SER A 18 4.63 -9.72 28.46
CA SER A 18 5.58 -8.91 29.24
C SER A 18 6.37 -7.96 28.36
N ASN A 19 6.68 -6.77 28.87
CA ASN A 19 7.54 -5.80 28.19
C ASN A 19 8.94 -6.39 27.92
N LEU A 20 9.37 -6.32 26.67
CA LEU A 20 10.64 -6.86 26.21
C LEU A 20 11.75 -5.83 26.36
N THR A 21 12.81 -6.20 27.08
CA THR A 21 14.05 -5.42 27.11
C THR A 21 14.77 -5.54 25.76
N ILE A 22 15.08 -4.39 25.15
CA ILE A 22 15.83 -4.32 23.89
C ILE A 22 17.28 -4.02 24.26
N PRO A 23 18.23 -4.93 23.99
CA PRO A 23 19.63 -4.69 24.30
C PRO A 23 20.23 -3.61 23.39
N ALA A 24 21.34 -3.04 23.85
CA ALA A 24 22.15 -2.12 23.07
C ALA A 24 23.58 -2.65 22.93
N ASP A 25 24.26 -2.26 21.85
CA ASP A 25 25.70 -2.48 21.69
C ASP A 25 26.53 -1.54 22.58
N ASN A 26 27.86 -1.65 22.50
CA ASN A 26 28.80 -0.82 23.24
C ASN A 26 28.75 0.68 22.88
N THR A 27 28.05 1.06 21.81
CA THR A 27 27.81 2.45 21.41
C THR A 27 26.41 2.94 21.79
N GLY A 28 25.64 2.13 22.52
CA GLY A 28 24.29 2.46 22.95
C GLY A 28 23.24 2.37 21.83
N LYS A 29 23.51 1.63 20.76
CA LYS A 29 22.55 1.40 19.67
C LYS A 29 21.81 0.09 19.86
N ALA A 30 20.50 0.10 19.63
CA ALA A 30 19.64 -1.08 19.75
C ALA A 30 20.16 -2.21 18.86
N ILE A 31 20.24 -3.41 19.42
CA ILE A 31 20.57 -4.65 18.73
C ILE A 31 19.45 -5.68 18.93
N PRO A 32 19.34 -6.70 18.07
CA PRO A 32 18.38 -7.78 18.29
C PRO A 32 18.56 -8.42 19.67
N PRO A 33 17.47 -8.80 20.37
CA PRO A 33 17.57 -9.57 21.61
C PRO A 33 18.37 -10.87 21.43
N THR A 34 19.01 -11.35 22.50
CA THR A 34 19.82 -12.59 22.45
C THR A 34 19.00 -13.76 21.90
N GLY A 35 19.57 -14.47 20.92
CA GLY A 35 18.91 -15.58 20.22
C GLY A 35 17.98 -15.15 19.09
N TYR A 36 17.91 -13.87 18.77
CA TYR A 36 17.13 -13.32 17.67
C TYR A 36 18.00 -12.62 16.62
N THR A 37 17.51 -12.58 15.39
CA THR A 37 18.08 -11.84 14.25
C THR A 37 16.98 -11.03 13.57
N GLY A 38 17.30 -10.33 12.48
CA GLY A 38 16.34 -9.43 11.83
C GLY A 38 16.01 -8.22 12.69
N THR A 39 15.13 -7.36 12.20
CA THR A 39 14.80 -6.10 12.89
C THR A 39 13.39 -5.63 12.56
N PRO A 40 12.56 -5.33 13.57
CA PRO A 40 11.40 -4.47 13.39
C PRO A 40 11.83 -3.13 12.77
N GLY A 41 10.90 -2.47 12.08
CA GLY A 41 11.18 -1.21 11.43
C GLY A 41 10.01 -0.25 11.48
N PHE A 42 10.33 1.02 11.37
CA PHE A 42 9.39 2.11 11.26
C PHE A 42 9.14 2.45 9.80
N LEU A 43 7.89 2.77 9.44
CA LEU A 43 7.54 3.36 8.15
C LEU A 43 7.02 4.78 8.40
N LEU A 44 7.42 5.73 7.55
CA LEU A 44 6.97 7.11 7.61
C LEU A 44 5.95 7.36 6.50
N ALA A 45 4.69 7.57 6.87
CA ALA A 45 3.59 7.85 5.97
C ALA A 45 3.17 9.31 6.06
N PHE A 46 2.83 9.94 4.94
CA PHE A 46 2.39 11.33 4.91
C PHE A 46 1.64 11.68 3.63
N ALA A 47 0.93 12.81 3.66
CA ALA A 47 0.30 13.42 2.51
C ALA A 47 1.00 14.72 2.13
N MET A 48 1.21 14.90 0.83
CA MET A 48 1.63 16.15 0.19
C MET A 48 0.56 16.55 -0.82
N PRO A 49 0.34 17.86 -1.06
CA PRO A 49 -0.54 18.32 -2.11
C PRO A 49 -0.24 17.65 -3.45
N GLN A 50 -1.30 17.28 -4.17
CA GLN A 50 -1.20 16.58 -5.45
C GLN A 50 -2.43 16.86 -6.29
N ASP A 51 -2.27 16.95 -7.61
CA ASP A 51 -3.37 17.11 -8.57
C ASP A 51 -4.26 18.35 -8.33
N GLY A 52 -3.79 19.37 -7.60
CA GLY A 52 -4.61 20.52 -7.18
C GLY A 52 -5.37 20.31 -5.86
N VAL A 53 -5.29 19.13 -5.26
CA VAL A 53 -5.77 18.85 -3.90
C VAL A 53 -4.73 19.28 -2.88
N THR A 54 -5.05 20.30 -2.07
CA THR A 54 -4.14 20.86 -1.05
C THR A 54 -4.07 20.00 0.22
N THR A 55 -5.13 19.31 0.58
CA THR A 55 -5.22 18.45 1.77
C THR A 55 -5.73 17.05 1.41
N PRO A 56 -4.91 16.18 0.80
CA PRO A 56 -5.35 14.87 0.36
C PRO A 56 -5.94 14.00 1.48
N ALA A 57 -6.95 13.20 1.13
CA ALA A 57 -7.56 12.25 2.05
C ALA A 57 -6.72 10.98 2.28
N ASP A 58 -5.70 10.75 1.45
CA ASP A 58 -4.85 9.57 1.43
C ASP A 58 -3.36 9.95 1.50
N TYR A 59 -2.54 9.01 1.99
CA TYR A 59 -1.09 9.16 1.91
C TYR A 59 -0.67 9.26 0.45
N THR A 60 0.22 10.20 0.15
CA THR A 60 0.86 10.27 -1.17
C THR A 60 2.29 9.77 -1.11
N ASN A 61 2.92 9.92 0.08
CA ASN A 61 4.36 9.78 0.33
C ASN A 61 5.22 10.47 -0.73
N PHE A 62 4.68 11.50 -1.39
CA PHE A 62 5.35 12.18 -2.49
C PHE A 62 6.50 13.03 -1.99
N GLY A 63 7.59 13.16 -2.76
CA GLY A 63 8.71 14.03 -2.39
C GLY A 63 9.59 13.50 -1.24
N ASN A 64 9.50 12.21 -0.89
CA ASN A 64 10.42 11.60 0.06
C ASN A 64 11.82 11.36 -0.55
N ALA A 65 12.81 11.14 0.32
CA ALA A 65 14.21 10.94 -0.05
C ALA A 65 14.58 9.48 -0.38
N LEU A 66 13.59 8.57 -0.52
CA LEU A 66 13.83 7.14 -0.71
C LEU A 66 14.56 6.92 -2.03
N THR A 67 15.58 6.06 -2.03
CA THR A 67 16.21 5.55 -3.25
C THR A 67 15.63 4.18 -3.58
N SER A 68 15.18 3.97 -4.81
CA SER A 68 14.59 2.70 -5.24
C SER A 68 15.08 2.30 -6.63
N SER A 69 15.55 1.06 -6.77
CA SER A 69 15.93 0.46 -8.05
C SER A 69 14.74 0.11 -8.94
N THR A 70 13.51 0.15 -8.41
CA THR A 70 12.26 -0.14 -9.13
C THR A 70 11.32 1.08 -9.20
N GLY A 71 11.83 2.25 -8.81
CA GLY A 71 11.05 3.48 -8.65
C GLY A 71 10.37 3.59 -7.28
N LYS A 72 10.22 4.81 -6.76
CA LYS A 72 9.57 5.05 -5.45
C LYS A 72 8.08 4.75 -5.49
N ASN A 73 7.36 5.20 -6.50
CA ASN A 73 5.94 4.94 -6.74
C ASN A 73 5.02 5.08 -5.50
N GLY A 74 5.16 6.18 -4.76
CA GLY A 74 4.40 6.43 -3.52
C GLY A 74 4.81 5.56 -2.32
N GLN A 75 5.97 4.87 -2.36
CA GLN A 75 6.47 4.10 -1.21
C GLN A 75 6.96 5.02 -0.07
N PRO A 76 6.74 4.64 1.20
CA PRO A 76 7.24 5.39 2.36
C PRO A 76 8.75 5.20 2.57
N GLU A 77 9.35 6.11 3.33
CA GLU A 77 10.67 5.87 3.93
C GLU A 77 10.58 4.84 5.05
N SER A 78 11.67 4.08 5.27
CA SER A 78 11.76 3.11 6.36
C SER A 78 13.00 3.34 7.22
N VAL A 79 12.89 3.03 8.51
CA VAL A 79 13.97 3.12 9.49
C VAL A 79 13.99 1.85 10.32
N ASN A 80 15.08 1.10 10.29
CA ASN A 80 15.23 -0.08 11.14
C ASN A 80 15.33 0.33 12.61
N LEU A 81 14.75 -0.47 13.50
CA LEU A 81 14.88 -0.27 14.94
C LEU A 81 16.31 -0.51 15.41
N THR A 82 16.94 -1.56 14.89
CA THR A 82 18.36 -1.86 15.13
C THR A 82 19.23 -0.72 14.60
N GLY A 83 20.18 -0.27 15.41
CA GLY A 83 21.04 0.88 15.10
C GLY A 83 20.53 2.23 15.62
N LEU A 84 19.32 2.30 16.19
CA LEU A 84 18.81 3.51 16.83
C LEU A 84 19.27 3.60 18.29
N THR A 85 19.48 4.82 18.78
CA THR A 85 19.67 5.07 20.22
C THR A 85 18.31 5.11 20.89
N LEU A 86 18.10 4.30 21.92
CA LEU A 86 16.87 4.26 22.70
C LEU A 86 17.11 4.85 24.09
N THR A 87 16.17 5.66 24.57
CA THR A 87 16.11 6.14 25.96
C THR A 87 14.88 5.58 26.64
N GLY A 88 14.87 5.50 27.98
CA GLY A 88 13.74 4.97 28.74
C GLY A 88 13.93 3.51 29.13
N SER A 89 12.85 2.74 29.19
CA SER A 89 12.85 1.35 29.66
C SER A 89 11.97 0.45 28.81
N ALA A 90 11.94 -0.85 29.10
CA ALA A 90 11.10 -1.83 28.40
C ALA A 90 9.60 -1.44 28.35
N ALA A 91 9.12 -0.66 29.32
CA ALA A 91 7.74 -0.18 29.34
C ALA A 91 7.45 0.97 28.37
N ALA A 92 8.48 1.76 28.01
CA ALA A 92 8.38 2.89 27.11
C ALA A 92 9.77 3.34 26.65
N TYR A 93 10.25 2.79 25.53
CA TYR A 93 11.41 3.32 24.84
C TYR A 93 11.03 4.56 24.05
N THR A 94 11.92 5.55 24.02
CA THR A 94 11.82 6.71 23.14
C THR A 94 13.03 6.76 22.22
N THR A 95 12.79 7.09 20.94
CA THR A 95 13.87 7.29 19.97
C THR A 95 13.48 8.32 18.92
N THR A 96 14.49 8.96 18.33
CA THR A 96 14.33 9.84 17.17
C THR A 96 14.69 9.06 15.92
N LEU A 97 13.78 9.01 14.95
CA LEU A 97 14.03 8.32 13.69
C LEU A 97 15.03 9.11 12.84
N THR A 98 15.88 8.42 12.11
CA THR A 98 16.94 9.04 11.28
C THR A 98 16.41 9.73 10.03
N LYS A 99 15.14 9.49 9.67
CA LYS A 99 14.45 10.08 8.53
C LYS A 99 13.47 11.15 8.98
N ALA A 100 13.38 12.23 8.21
CA ALA A 100 12.45 13.33 8.45
C ALA A 100 11.26 13.26 7.48
N PHE A 101 10.11 13.79 7.89
CA PHE A 101 9.06 14.10 6.93
C PHE A 101 9.49 15.28 6.05
N PRO A 102 9.09 15.33 4.77
CA PRO A 102 9.30 16.50 3.94
C PRO A 102 8.63 17.76 4.52
N ALA A 103 9.14 18.93 4.15
CA ALA A 103 8.50 20.20 4.50
C ALA A 103 7.10 20.28 3.89
N GLY A 104 6.12 20.80 4.64
CA GLY A 104 4.72 20.89 4.20
C GLY A 104 3.93 19.58 4.27
N ALA A 105 4.54 18.47 4.70
CA ALA A 105 3.84 17.20 4.88
C ALA A 105 2.72 17.29 5.93
N THR A 106 1.54 16.78 5.59
CA THR A 106 0.36 16.69 6.45
C THR A 106 -0.05 15.22 6.63
N MET A 107 -1.05 14.96 7.49
CA MET A 107 -1.54 13.59 7.79
C MET A 107 -0.37 12.62 8.07
N ARG A 108 0.63 13.07 8.83
CA ARG A 108 1.84 12.29 9.06
C ARG A 108 1.54 11.17 10.03
N ALA A 109 2.08 9.99 9.75
CA ALA A 109 1.95 8.83 10.62
C ALA A 109 3.23 7.98 10.61
N VAL A 110 3.44 7.27 11.71
CA VAL A 110 4.51 6.27 11.83
C VAL A 110 3.88 4.91 12.05
N ALA A 111 4.29 3.92 11.26
CA ALA A 111 4.00 2.53 11.55
C ALA A 111 5.19 1.86 12.24
N LEU A 112 4.94 0.94 13.16
CA LEU A 112 5.91 -0.07 13.59
C LEU A 112 5.46 -1.42 13.03
N GLN A 113 6.33 -2.05 12.26
CA GLN A 113 6.05 -3.27 11.50
C GLN A 113 7.29 -4.17 11.45
N SER A 114 7.19 -5.29 10.73
CA SER A 114 8.18 -6.36 10.71
C SER A 114 8.38 -7.02 12.08
N TYR A 115 9.43 -7.83 12.19
CA TYR A 115 9.64 -8.74 13.30
C TYR A 115 11.11 -9.12 13.47
N TRP A 116 11.43 -9.70 14.62
CA TRP A 116 12.66 -10.48 14.76
C TRP A 116 12.47 -11.90 14.26
N SER A 117 13.50 -12.48 13.68
CA SER A 117 13.57 -13.91 13.39
C SER A 117 14.33 -14.64 14.50
N GLN A 118 14.11 -15.94 14.63
CA GLN A 118 14.82 -16.79 15.57
C GLN A 118 15.09 -18.15 14.92
N THR A 119 16.31 -18.65 15.05
CA THR A 119 16.64 -20.00 14.58
C THR A 119 16.16 -21.03 15.61
N ILE A 120 15.27 -21.94 15.20
CA ILE A 120 14.83 -23.10 15.98
C ILE A 120 15.09 -24.35 15.13
N GLY A 121 15.82 -25.33 15.68
CA GLY A 121 16.07 -26.60 14.99
C GLY A 121 16.75 -26.45 13.62
N GLY A 122 17.58 -25.42 13.44
CA GLY A 122 18.25 -25.12 12.16
C GLY A 122 17.42 -24.30 11.17
N VAL A 123 16.15 -23.99 11.48
CA VAL A 123 15.25 -23.20 10.61
C VAL A 123 15.08 -21.80 11.16
N SER A 124 15.16 -20.79 10.28
CA SER A 124 14.92 -19.39 10.65
C SER A 124 13.43 -19.08 10.62
N GLU A 125 12.84 -18.83 11.79
CA GLU A 125 11.42 -18.58 11.96
C GLU A 125 11.15 -17.12 12.30
N GLY A 126 10.22 -16.49 11.58
CA GLY A 126 9.78 -15.13 11.87
C GLY A 126 8.88 -15.06 13.11
N ARG A 127 9.15 -14.11 14.02
CA ARG A 127 8.27 -13.79 15.16
C ARG A 127 7.28 -12.71 14.78
N HIS A 128 6.44 -13.05 13.82
CA HIS A 128 5.52 -12.10 13.19
C HIS A 128 4.63 -11.42 14.23
N THR A 129 4.68 -10.10 14.25
CA THR A 129 4.01 -9.25 15.24
C THR A 129 3.01 -8.35 14.54
N PRO A 130 1.78 -8.19 15.08
CA PRO A 130 0.81 -7.23 14.55
C PRO A 130 1.43 -5.84 14.36
N SER A 131 1.20 -5.24 13.19
CA SER A 131 1.69 -3.91 12.90
C SER A 131 0.83 -2.86 13.59
N VAL A 132 1.45 -1.77 14.03
CA VAL A 132 0.73 -0.62 14.63
C VAL A 132 1.00 0.61 13.80
N VAL A 133 0.00 1.50 13.70
CA VAL A 133 0.13 2.79 13.01
C VAL A 133 -0.35 3.87 13.96
N LYS A 134 0.43 4.94 14.09
CA LYS A 134 0.12 6.08 14.94
C LYS A 134 0.31 7.37 14.17
N ALA A 135 -0.71 8.22 14.14
CA ALA A 135 -0.58 9.58 13.61
C ALA A 135 0.38 10.41 14.47
N VAL A 136 1.10 11.33 13.86
CA VAL A 136 1.87 12.36 14.55
C VAL A 136 0.91 13.21 15.37
N THR A 137 1.29 13.56 16.60
CA THR A 137 0.46 14.39 17.48
C THR A 137 0.08 15.71 16.80
N GLY A 138 -1.23 15.98 16.72
CA GLY A 138 -1.80 17.17 16.09
C GLY A 138 -2.15 17.00 14.61
N ASP A 139 -1.70 15.94 13.95
CA ASP A 139 -2.06 15.66 12.57
C ASP A 139 -3.41 14.92 12.48
N ALA A 140 -4.08 15.06 11.33
CA ALA A 140 -5.26 14.29 11.00
C ALA A 140 -4.94 12.78 10.95
N VAL A 141 -5.85 11.96 11.45
CA VAL A 141 -5.76 10.50 11.34
C VAL A 141 -6.36 10.05 10.02
N ARG A 142 -5.62 9.26 9.24
CA ARG A 142 -6.14 8.67 8.00
C ARG A 142 -7.33 7.77 8.31
N ARG A 143 -8.44 7.96 7.58
CA ARG A 143 -9.69 7.20 7.76
C ARG A 143 -9.48 5.68 7.74
N THR A 144 -10.28 4.94 8.51
CA THR A 144 -10.40 3.48 8.40
C THR A 144 -11.69 3.16 7.66
N VAL A 145 -11.57 2.43 6.56
CA VAL A 145 -12.69 2.15 5.63
C VAL A 145 -13.21 0.73 5.81
N VAL A 146 -12.33 -0.22 6.13
CA VAL A 146 -12.65 -1.64 6.25
C VAL A 146 -12.31 -2.16 7.64
N LYS A 147 -13.09 -3.15 8.09
CA LYS A 147 -12.89 -3.87 9.34
C LYS A 147 -11.64 -4.73 9.25
N SER A 148 -10.89 -4.77 10.35
CA SER A 148 -9.73 -5.64 10.49
C SER A 148 -9.50 -5.88 11.97
N GLY A 149 -9.40 -7.14 12.37
CA GLY A 149 -9.12 -7.51 13.76
C GLY A 149 -10.23 -8.36 14.35
N TYR A 150 -10.49 -8.12 15.63
CA TYR A 150 -11.47 -8.84 16.43
C TYR A 150 -12.44 -7.84 17.06
N ASN A 151 -13.72 -8.18 17.02
CA ASN A 151 -14.76 -7.39 17.64
C ASN A 151 -14.51 -7.25 19.15
N ALA A 152 -14.49 -6.01 19.65
CA ALA A 152 -14.16 -5.74 21.05
C ALA A 152 -15.18 -6.31 22.06
N THR A 153 -16.42 -6.54 21.64
CA THR A 153 -17.49 -7.06 22.51
C THR A 153 -17.55 -8.57 22.49
N THR A 154 -17.49 -9.19 21.31
CA THR A 154 -17.69 -10.65 21.15
C THR A 154 -16.38 -11.43 21.05
N GLY A 155 -15.25 -10.77 20.79
CA GLY A 155 -13.97 -11.41 20.49
C GLY A 155 -13.94 -12.15 19.15
N ALA A 156 -15.02 -12.13 18.37
CA ALA A 156 -15.08 -12.78 17.07
C ALA A 156 -14.22 -12.02 16.03
N PRO A 157 -13.56 -12.72 15.09
CA PRO A 157 -12.86 -12.05 14.01
C PRO A 157 -13.83 -11.25 13.16
N GLU A 158 -13.39 -10.11 12.63
CA GLU A 158 -14.19 -9.25 11.77
C GLU A 158 -13.45 -8.86 10.48
N GLY A 159 -14.20 -8.68 9.40
CA GLY A 159 -13.65 -8.25 8.12
C GLY A 159 -12.73 -9.31 7.52
N CYS A 160 -11.47 -8.93 7.27
CA CYS A 160 -10.47 -9.82 6.68
C CYS A 160 -10.25 -11.10 7.51
N LEU A 161 -10.29 -10.99 8.84
CA LEU A 161 -9.91 -12.11 9.71
C LEU A 161 -10.99 -13.19 9.80
N GLU A 162 -12.22 -12.91 9.35
CA GLU A 162 -13.30 -13.91 9.27
C GLU A 162 -12.94 -15.07 8.32
N CYS A 163 -12.14 -14.79 7.27
CA CYS A 163 -11.66 -15.79 6.33
C CYS A 163 -10.16 -16.08 6.50
N HIS A 164 -9.34 -15.05 6.77
CA HIS A 164 -7.89 -15.22 6.82
C HIS A 164 -7.36 -15.76 8.14
N LYS A 165 -8.11 -15.68 9.25
CA LYS A 165 -7.71 -16.01 10.64
C LYS A 165 -6.54 -15.15 11.18
N LYS A 166 -5.49 -15.00 10.39
CA LYS A 166 -4.36 -14.08 10.52
C LYS A 166 -3.97 -13.64 9.11
N PHE A 167 -3.85 -12.34 8.86
CA PHE A 167 -3.41 -11.83 7.57
C PHE A 167 -1.99 -11.28 7.67
N GLU A 168 -1.11 -11.74 6.79
CA GLU A 168 0.29 -11.36 6.74
C GLU A 168 0.71 -11.04 5.29
N GLY A 169 1.21 -9.83 5.08
CA GLY A 169 1.74 -9.36 3.81
C GLY A 169 3.25 -9.20 3.83
N HIS A 170 3.86 -9.28 2.64
CA HIS A 170 5.29 -9.05 2.40
C HIS A 170 6.20 -9.93 3.28
N GLY A 171 5.90 -11.24 3.33
CA GLY A 171 6.64 -12.21 4.13
C GLY A 171 6.52 -11.90 5.63
N GLY A 172 5.31 -11.83 6.17
CA GLY A 172 5.11 -11.68 7.62
C GLY A 172 5.32 -10.28 8.19
N SER A 173 5.75 -9.30 7.39
CA SER A 173 6.17 -8.01 7.94
C SER A 173 5.00 -7.07 8.21
N ARG A 174 3.87 -7.23 7.50
CA ARG A 174 2.68 -6.39 7.62
C ARG A 174 1.53 -7.27 8.08
N VAL A 175 1.12 -7.12 9.34
CA VAL A 175 0.28 -8.13 10.02
C VAL A 175 -0.92 -7.50 10.70
N ASN A 176 -2.12 -8.03 10.42
CA ASN A 176 -3.37 -7.77 11.15
C ASN A 176 -3.73 -6.29 11.40
N ASN A 177 -3.31 -5.38 10.53
CA ASN A 177 -3.69 -3.97 10.63
C ASN A 177 -3.77 -3.35 9.23
N VAL A 178 -4.98 -3.09 8.76
CA VAL A 178 -5.20 -2.50 7.43
C VAL A 178 -4.52 -1.14 7.24
N GLN A 179 -4.34 -0.37 8.32
CA GLN A 179 -3.69 0.94 8.23
C GLN A 179 -2.22 0.84 7.81
N VAL A 180 -1.54 -0.29 8.07
CA VAL A 180 -0.16 -0.47 7.58
C VAL A 180 -0.13 -0.70 6.06
N CYS A 181 -1.17 -1.31 5.50
CA CYS A 181 -1.25 -1.64 4.08
C CYS A 181 -1.38 -0.37 3.23
N VAL A 182 -2.26 0.55 3.65
CA VAL A 182 -2.56 1.80 2.93
C VAL A 182 -1.42 2.81 2.95
N ILE A 183 -0.39 2.60 3.78
CA ILE A 183 0.85 3.40 3.73
C ILE A 183 1.51 3.25 2.36
N CYS A 184 1.63 2.02 1.87
CA CYS A 184 2.22 1.73 0.57
C CYS A 184 1.16 1.67 -0.53
N HIS A 185 0.06 0.93 -0.29
CA HIS A 185 -1.02 0.73 -1.24
C HIS A 185 -1.94 1.95 -1.30
N ASN A 186 -1.39 3.05 -1.77
CA ASN A 186 -2.02 4.36 -1.87
C ASN A 186 -2.34 4.71 -3.35
N PRO A 187 -3.04 5.84 -3.63
CA PRO A 187 -3.46 6.19 -4.99
C PRO A 187 -2.33 6.28 -6.03
N ASN A 188 -1.08 6.49 -5.62
CA ASN A 188 0.04 6.59 -6.54
C ASN A 188 0.64 5.23 -6.92
N MET A 189 0.39 4.18 -6.13
CA MET A 189 1.08 2.90 -6.30
C MET A 189 0.47 2.06 -7.43
N THR A 190 1.32 1.51 -8.28
CA THR A 190 1.04 0.52 -9.33
C THR A 190 1.97 -0.68 -9.21
N SER A 191 1.58 -1.82 -9.81
CA SER A 191 2.43 -3.00 -9.96
C SER A 191 3.75 -2.65 -10.68
N SER A 192 4.81 -3.44 -10.45
CA SER A 192 6.18 -3.09 -10.85
C SER A 192 6.78 -4.00 -11.91
N GLY A 193 5.99 -4.90 -12.52
CA GLY A 193 6.45 -5.90 -13.48
C GLY A 193 7.27 -5.32 -14.64
N ARG A 194 6.87 -4.14 -15.15
CA ARG A 194 7.59 -3.41 -16.21
C ARG A 194 8.98 -2.92 -15.83
N THR A 195 9.38 -3.06 -14.57
CA THR A 195 10.72 -2.70 -14.06
C THR A 195 11.64 -3.92 -13.90
N ILE A 196 11.15 -5.14 -14.13
CA ILE A 196 11.97 -6.36 -14.08
C ILE A 196 13.12 -6.22 -15.07
N ASP A 197 14.31 -6.65 -14.65
CA ASP A 197 15.46 -6.72 -15.54
C ASP A 197 15.30 -7.94 -16.46
N PRO A 198 15.23 -7.79 -17.79
CA PRO A 198 15.17 -8.95 -18.69
C PRO A 198 16.42 -9.83 -18.59
N ALA A 199 17.54 -9.29 -18.10
CA ALA A 199 18.77 -10.03 -17.85
C ALA A 199 18.95 -10.44 -16.38
N ILE A 200 17.87 -10.49 -15.58
CA ILE A 200 17.94 -10.89 -14.17
C ILE A 200 18.56 -12.29 -14.01
N ALA A 201 19.48 -12.43 -13.06
CA ALA A 201 20.11 -13.72 -12.77
C ALA A 201 19.07 -14.78 -12.39
N GLY A 202 19.17 -15.97 -12.99
CA GLY A 202 18.18 -17.04 -12.83
C GLY A 202 16.95 -16.91 -13.73
N GLY A 203 16.88 -15.88 -14.58
CA GLY A 203 15.77 -15.64 -15.50
C GLY A 203 14.53 -15.07 -14.81
N ILE A 204 13.65 -14.49 -15.61
CA ILE A 204 12.30 -14.10 -15.16
C ILE A 204 11.53 -15.36 -14.79
N ASN A 205 10.66 -15.28 -13.78
CA ASN A 205 9.74 -16.35 -13.41
C ASN A 205 9.07 -16.98 -14.66
N ALA A 206 9.14 -18.31 -14.75
CA ALA A 206 8.72 -19.05 -15.92
C ALA A 206 7.22 -18.88 -16.24
N ASP A 207 6.35 -18.84 -15.22
CA ASP A 207 4.90 -18.67 -15.40
C ASP A 207 4.58 -17.30 -16.01
N ILE A 208 5.31 -16.26 -15.59
CA ILE A 208 5.22 -14.93 -16.21
C ILE A 208 5.62 -15.01 -17.68
N THR A 209 6.76 -15.62 -17.99
CA THR A 209 7.24 -15.70 -19.38
C THR A 209 6.34 -16.55 -20.27
N ALA A 210 5.71 -17.59 -19.72
CA ALA A 210 4.76 -18.44 -20.44
C ALA A 210 3.48 -17.69 -20.83
N LEU A 211 3.00 -16.79 -19.96
CA LEU A 211 1.75 -16.06 -20.17
C LEU A 211 1.93 -14.72 -20.90
N PHE A 212 3.05 -14.03 -20.66
CA PHE A 212 3.25 -12.64 -21.10
C PHE A 212 4.52 -12.44 -21.94
N GLY A 213 5.29 -13.50 -22.20
CA GLY A 213 6.54 -13.44 -22.95
C GLY A 213 7.73 -12.93 -22.14
N THR A 214 8.87 -12.76 -22.81
CA THR A 214 10.15 -12.42 -22.17
C THR A 214 10.42 -10.93 -22.08
N ASP A 215 9.57 -10.08 -22.67
CA ASP A 215 9.73 -8.62 -22.62
C ASP A 215 8.92 -8.02 -21.45
N PRO A 216 9.58 -7.55 -20.37
CA PRO A 216 8.88 -6.95 -19.25
C PRO A 216 8.13 -5.67 -19.59
N LEU A 217 8.51 -4.97 -20.66
CA LEU A 217 7.87 -3.70 -21.04
C LEU A 217 6.42 -3.90 -21.49
N ALA A 218 6.09 -5.12 -21.96
CA ALA A 218 4.76 -5.55 -22.37
C ALA A 218 3.90 -6.06 -21.20
N TYR A 219 4.46 -6.25 -20.00
CA TYR A 219 3.73 -6.79 -18.86
C TYR A 219 2.62 -5.84 -18.41
N PRO A 220 1.46 -6.37 -17.96
CA PRO A 220 0.38 -5.55 -17.44
C PRO A 220 0.83 -4.75 -16.21
N GLU A 221 0.42 -3.49 -16.19
CA GLU A 221 0.53 -2.63 -15.02
C GLU A 221 -0.87 -2.34 -14.50
N VAL A 222 -1.09 -2.55 -13.20
CA VAL A 222 -2.39 -2.36 -12.55
C VAL A 222 -2.25 -1.43 -11.35
N PRO A 223 -3.31 -0.68 -11.00
CA PRO A 223 -3.34 0.09 -9.76
C PRO A 223 -3.16 -0.84 -8.56
N ASN A 224 -2.13 -0.56 -7.77
CA ASN A 224 -1.85 -1.23 -6.50
C ASN A 224 -2.28 -0.37 -5.30
N ASN A 225 -3.17 0.59 -5.52
CA ASN A 225 -3.94 1.26 -4.48
C ASN A 225 -4.81 0.21 -3.73
N PHE A 226 -4.96 0.32 -2.41
CA PHE A 226 -5.52 -0.74 -1.58
C PHE A 226 -6.95 -1.12 -2.00
N LYS A 227 -7.80 -0.15 -2.35
CA LYS A 227 -9.16 -0.43 -2.84
C LYS A 227 -9.13 -1.26 -4.13
N ASN A 228 -8.21 -0.95 -5.04
CA ASN A 228 -8.10 -1.60 -6.34
C ASN A 228 -7.50 -3.00 -6.22
N LEU A 229 -6.46 -3.14 -5.40
CA LEU A 229 -5.84 -4.44 -5.13
C LEU A 229 -6.86 -5.40 -4.50
N ILE A 230 -7.51 -5.01 -3.41
CA ILE A 230 -8.41 -5.89 -2.66
C ILE A 230 -9.66 -6.22 -3.48
N HIS A 231 -10.25 -5.27 -4.18
CA HIS A 231 -11.37 -5.57 -5.08
C HIS A 231 -10.92 -6.45 -6.26
N GLY A 232 -9.78 -6.15 -6.87
CA GLY A 232 -9.23 -6.90 -8.00
C GLY A 232 -9.03 -8.38 -7.69
N ILE A 233 -8.35 -8.70 -6.59
CA ILE A 233 -8.05 -10.09 -6.22
C ILE A 233 -9.26 -10.89 -5.73
N HIS A 234 -10.34 -10.24 -5.29
CA HIS A 234 -11.54 -10.94 -4.80
C HIS A 234 -12.70 -10.94 -5.80
N SER A 235 -12.55 -10.33 -6.97
CA SER A 235 -13.65 -10.11 -7.92
C SER A 235 -13.70 -11.10 -9.08
N LYS A 236 -12.96 -12.22 -9.04
CA LYS A 236 -12.91 -13.26 -10.08
C LYS A 236 -14.27 -13.52 -10.72
N ASP A 237 -15.22 -14.03 -9.94
CA ASP A 237 -16.50 -14.52 -10.49
C ASP A 237 -17.32 -13.39 -11.12
N LEU A 238 -17.23 -12.17 -10.57
CA LEU A 238 -17.91 -11.00 -11.15
C LEU A 238 -17.25 -10.56 -12.46
N ARG A 239 -15.92 -10.52 -12.50
CA ARG A 239 -15.16 -10.17 -13.72
C ARG A 239 -15.43 -11.20 -14.81
N SER A 240 -15.32 -12.49 -14.51
CA SER A 240 -15.60 -13.57 -15.47
C SER A 240 -17.04 -13.53 -15.99
N ALA A 241 -18.03 -13.37 -15.10
CA ALA A 241 -19.45 -13.34 -15.50
C ALA A 241 -19.83 -12.11 -16.36
N SER A 242 -19.08 -11.01 -16.26
CA SER A 242 -19.33 -9.78 -17.01
C SER A 242 -18.45 -9.61 -18.26
N GLY A 243 -17.62 -10.60 -18.59
CA GLY A 243 -16.60 -10.45 -19.64
C GLY A 243 -15.60 -9.33 -19.33
N GLY A 244 -15.37 -9.07 -18.04
CA GLY A 244 -14.45 -8.06 -17.55
C GLY A 244 -13.00 -8.49 -17.71
N ILE A 245 -12.11 -7.50 -17.88
CA ILE A 245 -10.66 -7.72 -17.91
C ILE A 245 -10.24 -8.37 -16.58
N GLU A 246 -9.40 -9.39 -16.63
CA GLU A 246 -8.90 -10.07 -15.43
C GLU A 246 -7.90 -9.20 -14.66
N PHE A 247 -7.85 -9.37 -13.34
CA PHE A 247 -6.85 -8.68 -12.53
C PHE A 247 -5.52 -9.44 -12.56
N VAL A 248 -4.51 -8.86 -13.20
CA VAL A 248 -3.16 -9.45 -13.29
C VAL A 248 -2.15 -8.47 -12.70
N ASP A 249 -1.54 -8.83 -11.57
CA ASP A 249 -0.52 -8.02 -10.90
C ASP A 249 0.83 -8.74 -10.97
N ILE A 250 1.77 -8.14 -11.72
CA ILE A 250 3.14 -8.60 -11.84
C ILE A 250 4.06 -7.67 -11.05
N ARG A 251 4.90 -8.22 -10.18
CA ARG A 251 5.77 -7.46 -9.28
C ARG A 251 7.24 -7.82 -9.47
N ASN A 252 8.09 -6.81 -9.53
CA ASN A 252 9.54 -6.96 -9.55
C ASN A 252 10.09 -7.30 -8.15
N ARG A 253 9.97 -8.58 -7.78
CA ARG A 253 10.49 -9.17 -6.55
C ARG A 253 10.70 -10.66 -6.80
N LEU A 254 11.76 -11.27 -6.27
CA LEU A 254 12.06 -12.71 -6.41
C LEU A 254 11.96 -13.18 -7.88
N ASN A 255 12.66 -12.50 -8.79
CA ASN A 255 12.63 -12.74 -10.25
C ASN A 255 11.26 -12.58 -10.94
N GLY A 256 10.27 -12.06 -10.23
CA GLY A 256 8.90 -11.86 -10.71
C GLY A 256 7.93 -12.63 -9.82
N ILE A 257 6.98 -11.91 -9.22
CA ILE A 257 5.80 -12.50 -8.57
C ILE A 257 4.60 -12.20 -9.44
N LEU A 258 3.89 -13.26 -9.83
CA LEU A 258 2.63 -13.20 -10.54
C LEU A 258 1.47 -13.40 -9.56
N VAL A 259 0.49 -12.51 -9.61
CA VAL A 259 -0.80 -12.67 -8.92
C VAL A 259 -1.89 -12.66 -9.98
N LEU A 260 -2.46 -13.85 -10.22
CA LEU A 260 -3.58 -14.08 -11.12
C LEU A 260 -4.90 -14.00 -10.34
N GLY A 261 -5.60 -12.87 -10.45
CA GLY A 261 -6.88 -12.66 -9.76
C GLY A 261 -7.96 -13.64 -10.20
N ASN A 262 -7.90 -14.17 -11.42
CA ASN A 262 -8.82 -15.19 -11.92
C ASN A 262 -8.60 -16.59 -11.30
N GLU A 263 -7.55 -16.78 -10.52
CA GLU A 263 -7.33 -18.00 -9.73
C GLU A 263 -7.85 -17.87 -8.28
N ILE A 264 -8.24 -16.66 -7.87
CA ILE A 264 -8.64 -16.37 -6.49
C ILE A 264 -10.17 -16.32 -6.40
N THR A 265 -10.77 -17.35 -5.82
CA THR A 265 -12.22 -17.40 -5.55
C THR A 265 -12.54 -16.73 -4.22
N PHE A 266 -13.47 -15.77 -4.22
CA PHE A 266 -13.99 -15.20 -2.98
C PHE A 266 -15.10 -16.11 -2.41
N PRO A 267 -14.96 -16.64 -1.18
CA PRO A 267 -15.92 -17.61 -0.64
C PRO A 267 -17.24 -17.00 -0.17
N GLY A 268 -17.33 -15.67 -0.11
CA GLY A 268 -18.52 -14.95 0.35
C GLY A 268 -19.36 -14.37 -0.79
N ASN A 269 -20.41 -13.63 -0.43
CA ASN A 269 -21.19 -12.86 -1.39
C ASN A 269 -20.55 -11.48 -1.63
N LEU A 270 -20.05 -11.23 -2.84
CA LEU A 270 -19.46 -9.94 -3.23
C LEU A 270 -20.43 -8.75 -3.14
N LYS A 271 -21.75 -9.00 -3.17
CA LYS A 271 -22.77 -7.96 -2.98
C LYS A 271 -22.93 -7.53 -1.51
N HIS A 272 -22.37 -8.29 -0.57
CA HIS A 272 -22.44 -7.98 0.85
C HIS A 272 -21.23 -7.12 1.28
N CYS A 273 -21.24 -5.85 0.92
CA CYS A 273 -20.13 -4.90 1.15
C CYS A 273 -19.70 -4.82 2.62
N LEU A 274 -20.67 -4.90 3.54
CA LEU A 274 -20.46 -4.92 4.99
C LEU A 274 -19.64 -6.13 5.47
N LYS A 275 -19.37 -7.13 4.63
CA LYS A 275 -18.40 -8.17 4.96
C LYS A 275 -17.03 -7.55 5.25
N CYS A 276 -16.61 -6.56 4.45
CA CYS A 276 -15.33 -5.87 4.64
C CYS A 276 -15.51 -4.46 5.18
N HIS A 277 -16.47 -3.69 4.68
CA HIS A 277 -16.60 -2.26 4.98
C HIS A 277 -17.20 -1.97 6.36
N ILE A 278 -16.81 -0.83 6.93
CA ILE A 278 -17.37 -0.28 8.17
C ILE A 278 -18.56 0.63 7.80
N GLY A 279 -19.73 0.41 8.40
CA GLY A 279 -20.90 1.28 8.16
C GLY A 279 -21.16 1.51 6.67
N THR A 280 -21.28 2.76 6.25
CA THR A 280 -21.58 3.15 4.85
C THR A 280 -20.34 3.47 4.00
N THR A 281 -19.14 3.07 4.43
CA THR A 281 -17.89 3.44 3.73
C THR A 281 -17.71 2.78 2.35
N TYR A 282 -18.63 1.92 1.94
CA TYR A 282 -18.72 1.33 0.59
C TYR A 282 -19.53 2.19 -0.38
N GLY A 283 -20.12 3.30 0.07
CA GLY A 283 -20.95 4.18 -0.75
C GLY A 283 -20.19 4.78 -1.93
N ALA A 284 -20.93 5.12 -2.99
CA ALA A 284 -20.36 5.74 -4.19
C ALA A 284 -19.83 7.15 -3.92
N ALA A 285 -20.46 7.90 -3.00
CA ALA A 285 -20.01 9.20 -2.56
C ALA A 285 -18.63 9.09 -1.88
N GLN A 286 -17.60 9.53 -2.59
CA GLN A 286 -16.25 9.56 -2.06
C GLN A 286 -16.11 10.75 -1.08
N PRO A 287 -15.28 10.62 -0.04
CA PRO A 287 -14.89 11.77 0.77
C PRO A 287 -14.29 12.88 -0.09
N ALA A 288 -14.38 14.13 0.37
CA ALA A 288 -13.63 15.23 -0.22
C ALA A 288 -12.13 14.90 -0.27
N ASN A 289 -11.42 15.48 -1.25
CA ASN A 289 -9.96 15.40 -1.38
C ASN A 289 -9.40 13.99 -1.66
N VAL A 290 -10.20 13.04 -2.18
CA VAL A 290 -9.67 11.77 -2.68
C VAL A 290 -8.97 11.98 -4.01
N LEU A 291 -7.80 11.38 -4.16
CA LEU A 291 -6.94 11.55 -5.33
C LEU A 291 -7.31 10.61 -6.49
N LEU A 292 -6.87 10.99 -7.69
CA LEU A 292 -6.80 10.11 -8.86
C LEU A 292 -5.97 8.86 -8.53
N THR A 293 -6.44 7.68 -8.96
CA THR A 293 -5.68 6.44 -8.81
C THR A 293 -4.80 6.25 -10.05
N THR A 294 -3.48 6.18 -9.89
CA THR A 294 -2.55 5.77 -10.95
C THR A 294 -2.81 4.33 -11.36
N THR A 295 -3.05 4.10 -12.65
CA THR A 295 -3.19 2.76 -13.24
C THR A 295 -1.92 2.32 -13.94
N LYS A 296 -1.14 3.26 -14.50
CA LYS A 296 0.15 3.00 -15.14
C LYS A 296 1.10 4.18 -14.98
N SER A 297 2.32 3.89 -14.53
CA SER A 297 3.39 4.88 -14.54
C SER A 297 4.09 4.94 -15.89
N THR A 298 4.14 6.12 -16.51
CA THR A 298 4.66 6.27 -17.88
C THR A 298 5.13 7.70 -18.15
N THR A 299 6.12 7.83 -19.01
CA THR A 299 6.62 9.07 -19.63
C THR A 299 5.78 9.54 -20.82
N GLY A 300 4.78 8.75 -21.24
CA GLY A 300 3.93 9.04 -22.41
C GLY A 300 4.58 8.74 -23.76
N VAL A 301 5.83 8.29 -23.78
CA VAL A 301 6.53 7.85 -25.00
C VAL A 301 6.06 6.44 -25.38
N ALA A 302 5.79 6.18 -26.66
CA ALA A 302 5.28 4.88 -27.10
C ALA A 302 6.27 3.71 -26.87
N SER A 303 7.57 3.97 -26.99
CA SER A 303 8.66 2.98 -26.85
C SER A 303 9.51 3.27 -25.61
N GLU A 304 8.88 3.27 -24.44
CA GLU A 304 9.59 3.52 -23.18
C GLU A 304 10.61 2.41 -22.89
N THR A 305 11.82 2.83 -22.53
CA THR A 305 12.83 1.95 -21.94
C THR A 305 12.53 1.68 -20.47
N ARG A 306 13.08 0.58 -19.94
CA ARG A 306 13.04 0.28 -18.49
C ARG A 306 13.53 1.44 -17.63
N ALA A 307 14.58 2.14 -18.06
CA ALA A 307 15.13 3.29 -17.34
C ALA A 307 14.15 4.46 -17.27
N GLN A 308 13.45 4.75 -18.38
CA GLN A 308 12.39 5.78 -18.42
C GLN A 308 11.22 5.43 -17.49
N ILE A 309 10.80 4.17 -17.44
CA ILE A 309 9.73 3.71 -16.53
C ILE A 309 10.16 3.86 -15.08
N ILE A 310 11.39 3.46 -14.72
CA ILE A 310 11.93 3.64 -13.36
C ILE A 310 11.99 5.13 -12.99
N ALA A 311 12.40 6.00 -13.93
CA ALA A 311 12.42 7.45 -13.73
C ALA A 311 11.01 8.04 -13.52
N ALA A 312 10.03 7.64 -14.33
CA ALA A 312 8.62 8.05 -14.16
C ALA A 312 8.08 7.62 -12.78
N ARG A 313 8.36 6.38 -12.37
CA ARG A 313 7.98 5.87 -11.04
C ARG A 313 8.68 6.59 -9.89
N ASN A 314 9.85 7.18 -10.09
CA ASN A 314 10.54 7.99 -9.10
C ASN A 314 9.95 9.40 -8.93
N THR A 315 9.13 9.84 -9.88
CA THR A 315 8.59 11.21 -9.97
C THR A 315 7.07 11.27 -9.90
N VAL A 316 6.40 10.18 -9.47
CA VAL A 316 4.94 10.19 -9.29
C VAL A 316 4.51 11.24 -8.28
N SER A 317 3.42 11.97 -8.49
CA SER A 317 2.57 11.94 -9.68
C SER A 317 3.22 12.64 -10.88
N ASN A 318 3.17 12.04 -12.08
CA ASN A 318 3.63 12.71 -13.30
C ASN A 318 2.49 12.92 -14.31
N ALA A 319 2.61 13.99 -15.11
CA ALA A 319 1.58 14.48 -16.03
C ALA A 319 1.06 13.43 -17.03
N THR A 320 1.91 12.46 -17.39
CA THR A 320 1.68 11.45 -18.41
C THR A 320 1.17 10.12 -17.87
N ASP A 321 1.23 9.91 -16.54
CA ASP A 321 0.67 8.74 -15.87
C ASP A 321 -0.77 8.50 -16.35
N LEU A 322 -1.14 7.23 -16.55
CA LEU A 322 -2.53 6.88 -16.77
C LEU A 322 -3.22 6.75 -15.42
N VAL A 323 -4.43 7.28 -15.33
CA VAL A 323 -5.21 7.35 -14.09
C VAL A 323 -6.68 7.02 -14.30
N ASN A 324 -7.34 6.65 -13.21
CA ASN A 324 -8.79 6.61 -13.12
C ASN A 324 -9.28 7.64 -12.11
N SER A 325 -10.45 8.24 -12.36
CA SER A 325 -11.09 9.15 -11.40
C SER A 325 -11.49 8.40 -10.12
N PRO A 326 -11.61 9.07 -8.95
CA PRO A 326 -11.74 8.41 -7.65
C PRO A 326 -12.87 7.38 -7.56
N THR A 327 -14.07 7.77 -8.01
CA THR A 327 -15.28 6.93 -8.01
C THR A 327 -15.18 5.83 -9.07
N ALA A 328 -14.83 6.19 -10.31
CA ALA A 328 -14.69 5.22 -11.40
C ALA A 328 -13.66 4.14 -11.06
N SER A 329 -12.53 4.52 -10.46
CA SER A 329 -11.49 3.60 -10.00
C SER A 329 -11.99 2.58 -8.96
N ALA A 330 -12.86 2.99 -8.04
CA ALA A 330 -13.42 2.09 -7.02
C ALA A 330 -14.35 1.04 -7.64
N CYS A 331 -15.20 1.45 -8.58
CA CYS A 331 -16.13 0.58 -9.30
C CYS A 331 -15.41 -0.35 -10.28
N TYR A 332 -14.44 0.18 -11.03
CA TYR A 332 -13.65 -0.56 -12.02
C TYR A 332 -12.78 -1.67 -11.40
N GLY A 333 -12.55 -1.59 -10.08
CA GLY A 333 -11.93 -2.65 -9.29
C GLY A 333 -12.68 -3.99 -9.33
N CYS A 334 -13.97 -4.00 -9.66
CA CYS A 334 -14.74 -5.24 -9.88
C CYS A 334 -15.47 -5.23 -11.24
N HIS A 335 -15.96 -4.08 -11.69
CA HIS A 335 -16.70 -3.93 -12.94
C HIS A 335 -15.78 -3.51 -14.09
N ALA A 336 -15.05 -4.47 -14.63
CA ALA A 336 -13.94 -4.23 -15.55
C ALA A 336 -14.24 -4.53 -17.03
N SER A 337 -15.51 -4.62 -17.41
CA SER A 337 -15.90 -4.80 -18.82
C SER A 337 -15.74 -3.50 -19.61
N ILE A 338 -15.59 -3.61 -20.94
CA ILE A 338 -15.56 -2.45 -21.83
C ILE A 338 -16.86 -1.64 -21.74
N ALA A 339 -18.00 -2.31 -21.65
CA ALA A 339 -19.31 -1.65 -21.53
C ALA A 339 -19.41 -0.84 -20.23
N THR A 340 -18.94 -1.40 -19.11
CA THR A 340 -18.95 -0.67 -17.83
C THR A 340 -17.94 0.48 -17.82
N ALA A 341 -16.75 0.32 -18.41
CA ALA A 341 -15.80 1.41 -18.56
C ALA A 341 -16.39 2.57 -19.37
N SER A 342 -17.03 2.27 -20.50
CA SER A 342 -17.70 3.26 -21.35
C SER A 342 -18.81 3.98 -20.59
N HIS A 343 -19.62 3.26 -19.81
CA HIS A 343 -20.62 3.88 -18.94
C HIS A 343 -20.00 4.84 -17.93
N MET A 344 -18.92 4.45 -17.23
CA MET A 344 -18.25 5.34 -16.28
C MET A 344 -17.76 6.63 -16.93
N VAL A 345 -17.21 6.54 -18.15
CA VAL A 345 -16.77 7.71 -18.92
C VAL A 345 -17.94 8.59 -19.34
N GLN A 346 -19.03 8.01 -19.81
CA GLN A 346 -20.25 8.76 -20.16
C GLN A 346 -20.85 9.52 -18.97
N MET A 347 -20.67 9.01 -17.75
CA MET A 347 -21.10 9.67 -16.51
C MET A 347 -20.07 10.69 -15.96
N GLY A 348 -19.02 11.02 -16.73
CA GLY A 348 -18.01 12.01 -16.36
C GLY A 348 -16.84 11.45 -15.55
N GLY A 349 -16.66 10.13 -15.49
CA GLY A 349 -15.48 9.51 -14.90
C GLY A 349 -14.31 9.37 -15.89
N ASP A 350 -13.11 9.17 -15.35
CA ASP A 350 -11.91 8.88 -16.15
C ASP A 350 -11.49 7.42 -15.98
N ILE A 351 -11.16 6.76 -17.09
CA ILE A 351 -10.60 5.41 -17.13
C ILE A 351 -9.38 5.41 -18.03
N ASN A 352 -8.20 5.18 -17.45
CA ASN A 352 -6.90 5.22 -18.13
C ASN A 352 -6.64 6.51 -18.93
N SER A 353 -7.19 7.63 -18.49
CA SER A 353 -6.89 8.96 -19.03
C SER A 353 -5.48 9.38 -18.62
N THR A 354 -4.82 10.25 -19.41
CA THR A 354 -3.58 10.88 -18.94
C THR A 354 -3.89 11.73 -17.71
N ARG A 355 -2.99 11.77 -16.73
CA ARG A 355 -3.21 12.49 -15.47
C ARG A 355 -3.52 13.97 -15.69
N THR A 356 -2.88 14.59 -16.67
CA THR A 356 -3.14 16.00 -17.03
C THR A 356 -4.52 16.20 -17.68
N GLY A 357 -5.05 15.19 -18.37
CA GLY A 357 -6.35 15.25 -19.02
C GLY A 357 -7.51 14.78 -18.14
N ALA A 358 -7.21 14.11 -17.02
CA ALA A 358 -8.23 13.59 -16.11
C ALA A 358 -8.86 14.70 -15.27
N LEU A 359 -10.17 14.64 -15.10
CA LEU A 359 -10.93 15.54 -14.24
C LEU A 359 -11.07 14.91 -12.85
N MET A 360 -10.76 15.68 -11.80
CA MET A 360 -10.99 15.23 -10.42
C MET A 360 -12.43 15.43 -9.95
N GLU A 361 -13.21 16.22 -10.68
CA GLU A 361 -14.60 16.53 -10.35
C GLU A 361 -15.55 15.62 -11.12
N ILE A 362 -16.60 15.15 -10.44
CA ILE A 362 -17.81 14.69 -11.13
C ILE A 362 -18.48 15.96 -11.65
N PRO A 363 -18.68 16.14 -12.96
CA PRO A 363 -19.14 17.41 -13.53
C PRO A 363 -20.58 17.82 -13.15
N TRP A 364 -21.27 17.03 -12.31
CA TRP A 364 -22.68 17.25 -11.98
C TRP A 364 -22.93 17.02 -10.49
N ASP A 365 -23.09 18.11 -9.76
CA ASP A 365 -23.70 18.10 -8.43
C ASP A 365 -25.22 18.27 -8.61
N LEU A 366 -25.95 17.15 -8.71
CA LEU A 366 -27.42 17.18 -8.67
C LEU A 366 -27.85 17.38 -7.23
N THR A 367 -27.79 18.63 -6.78
CA THR A 367 -28.43 19.07 -5.54
C THR A 367 -29.93 19.21 -5.80
N LEU A 368 -30.71 18.21 -5.38
CA LEU A 368 -32.13 18.40 -5.14
C LEU A 368 -32.28 19.15 -3.82
N THR A 369 -32.46 20.47 -3.89
CA THR A 369 -33.07 21.21 -2.79
C THR A 369 -34.57 20.92 -2.77
N PRO A 370 -35.21 20.83 -1.58
CA PRO A 370 -36.63 20.54 -1.45
C PRO A 370 -37.54 21.51 -2.23
#